data_AF-A0A9P5B1F0-F1
#
_entry.id   AF-A0A9P5B1F0-F1
#
_cell.length_a   1.000
_cell.length_b   1.000
_cell.length_c   1.000
_cell.angle_alpha   90.00
_cell.angle_beta   90.00
_cell.angle_gamma   90.00
#
_symmetry.space_group_name_H-M   'P 1'
#
loop_
_entity.id
_entity.type
_entity.pdbx_description
1 polymer ?
#
loop_
_entity_poly.entity_id
_entity_poly.type
_entity_poly.pdbx_seq_one_letter_code
_entity_poly.pdbx_strand_id
1 'polypeptide(L)'
;MMEAFLLRPKSSICDKVREMCFAIGLVAQDTLNLALAETALYSNEYTGDVHSGREKSTALKHYNLSLRFTSQKIQTSNSVPSDEIMITVTGLANYDMSIGRVERYRTHLAGLETLVRGRGGVERVGCYWKPISGPSAEICSSFTPMDSA
;
A
#
# COMPACT_ATOMS: atom_id res chain seq x y z
N MET A 1 5.11 4.42 15.94
CA MET A 1 3.96 3.54 16.25
C MET A 1 2.96 3.70 15.11
N MET A 2 3.00 2.80 14.12
CA MET A 2 2.18 2.85 12.91
C MET A 2 1.14 1.75 13.03
N GLU A 3 -0.05 2.07 13.54
CA GLU A 3 -1.16 1.11 13.59
C GLU A 3 -1.65 0.79 12.18
N ALA A 4 -2.13 -0.45 12.02
CA ALA A 4 -2.64 -1.03 10.78
C ALA A 4 -3.52 -0.04 10.02
N PHE A 5 -3.41 -0.08 8.69
CA PHE A 5 -4.31 0.65 7.80
C PHE A 5 -5.80 0.40 8.13
N LEU A 6 -6.09 -0.82 8.60
CA LEU A 6 -7.43 -1.27 8.95
C LEU A 6 -7.87 -0.88 10.37
N LEU A 7 -6.98 -0.53 11.29
CA LEU A 7 -7.27 -0.41 12.73
C LEU A 7 -7.18 1.02 13.30
N ARG A 8 -6.77 2.00 12.50
CA ARG A 8 -6.66 3.39 12.94
C ARG A 8 -8.01 4.06 13.28
N PRO A 9 -8.01 5.17 14.07
CA PRO A 9 -9.21 5.81 14.61
C PRO A 9 -10.21 6.22 13.53
N LYS A 10 -11.50 6.25 13.90
CA LYS A 10 -12.63 6.70 13.06
C LYS A 10 -12.36 8.10 12.50
N SER A 11 -11.77 8.17 11.33
CA SER A 11 -11.64 9.38 10.52
C SER A 11 -12.16 9.07 9.13
N SER A 12 -12.83 10.05 8.52
CA SER A 12 -13.44 9.88 7.20
C SER A 12 -12.41 9.53 6.11
N ILE A 13 -11.15 9.90 6.29
CA ILE A 13 -10.05 9.57 5.37
C ILE A 13 -9.64 8.09 5.54
N CYS A 14 -9.49 7.62 6.78
CA CYS A 14 -9.17 6.22 7.05
C CYS A 14 -10.27 5.28 6.55
N ASP A 15 -11.55 5.66 6.71
CA ASP A 15 -12.68 4.84 6.25
C ASP A 15 -12.71 4.74 4.72
N LYS A 16 -12.53 5.87 4.01
CA LYS A 16 -12.46 5.87 2.54
C LYS A 16 -11.33 5.03 2.00
N VAL A 17 -10.15 5.11 2.63
CA VAL A 17 -9.03 4.32 2.13
C VAL A 17 -9.20 2.85 2.52
N ARG A 18 -9.85 2.53 3.65
CA ARG A 18 -10.23 1.15 4.00
C ARG A 18 -11.20 0.57 2.97
N GLU A 19 -12.22 1.32 2.56
CA GLU A 19 -13.16 0.93 1.50
C GLU A 19 -12.45 0.74 0.16
N MET A 20 -11.51 1.63 -0.19
CA MET A 20 -10.69 1.51 -1.39
C MET A 20 -9.82 0.24 -1.37
N CYS A 21 -9.12 -0.02 -0.26
CA CYS A 21 -8.31 -1.23 -0.10
C CYS A 21 -9.17 -2.50 -0.12
N PHE A 22 -10.37 -2.46 0.46
CA PHE A 22 -11.33 -3.57 0.41
C PHE A 22 -11.82 -3.82 -1.02
N ALA A 23 -12.20 -2.78 -1.76
CA ALA A 23 -12.62 -2.88 -3.15
C ALA A 23 -11.51 -3.41 -4.05
N ILE A 24 -10.26 -2.95 -3.88
CA ILE A 24 -9.11 -3.44 -4.66
C ILE A 24 -8.79 -4.88 -4.28
N GLY A 25 -8.84 -5.23 -2.98
CA GLY A 25 -8.66 -6.60 -2.50
C GLY A 25 -9.67 -7.60 -3.08
N LEU A 26 -10.85 -7.16 -3.52
CA LEU A 26 -11.81 -8.04 -4.21
C LEU A 26 -11.46 -8.28 -5.69
N VAL A 27 -10.69 -7.40 -6.30
CA VAL A 27 -10.36 -7.43 -7.74
C VAL A 27 -9.00 -8.07 -7.99
N ALA A 28 -8.10 -8.03 -7.01
CA ALA A 28 -6.67 -8.26 -7.18
C ALA A 28 -6.12 -9.31 -6.20
N GLN A 29 -5.57 -10.42 -6.71
CA GLN A 29 -5.05 -11.50 -5.84
C GLN A 29 -3.86 -11.07 -4.97
N ASP A 30 -2.99 -10.22 -5.50
CA ASP A 30 -1.88 -9.62 -4.77
C ASP A 30 -2.39 -8.72 -3.63
N THR A 31 -3.27 -7.76 -3.93
CA THR A 31 -3.81 -6.86 -2.90
C THR A 31 -4.67 -7.61 -1.87
N LEU A 32 -5.41 -8.64 -2.27
CA LEU A 32 -6.15 -9.51 -1.33
C LEU A 32 -5.20 -10.19 -0.35
N ASN A 33 -4.13 -10.80 -0.86
CA ASN A 33 -3.16 -11.48 -0.02
C ASN A 33 -2.43 -10.50 0.88
N LEU A 34 -2.16 -9.27 0.43
CA LEU A 34 -1.62 -8.23 1.29
C LEU A 34 -2.56 -7.88 2.45
N ALA A 35 -3.85 -7.68 2.17
CA ALA A 35 -4.86 -7.40 3.21
C ALA A 35 -4.99 -8.55 4.22
N LEU A 36 -4.91 -9.80 3.75
CA LEU A 36 -4.89 -10.98 4.63
C LEU A 36 -3.61 -11.06 5.47
N ALA A 37 -2.46 -10.67 4.92
CA ALA A 37 -1.21 -10.61 5.65
C ALA A 37 -1.27 -9.58 6.79
N GLU A 38 -1.75 -8.37 6.48
CA GLU A 38 -1.95 -7.31 7.48
C GLU A 38 -2.95 -7.76 8.54
N THR A 39 -4.12 -8.27 8.16
CA THR A 39 -5.14 -8.76 9.11
C THR A 39 -4.57 -9.84 10.03
N ALA A 40 -3.75 -10.75 9.48
CA ALA A 40 -3.10 -11.79 10.27
C ALA A 40 -2.07 -11.21 11.25
N LEU A 41 -1.35 -10.13 10.93
CA LEU A 41 -0.46 -9.47 11.89
C LEU A 41 -1.25 -9.00 13.13
N TYR A 42 -2.38 -8.32 12.92
CA TYR A 42 -3.13 -7.68 14.00
C TYR A 42 -4.17 -8.57 14.69
N SER A 43 -4.46 -9.77 14.16
CA SER A 43 -5.46 -10.68 14.75
C SER A 43 -5.19 -11.20 16.17
N ASN A 44 -4.06 -10.83 16.81
CA ASN A 44 -3.74 -11.18 18.20
C ASN A 44 -3.62 -9.98 19.15
N GLU A 45 -3.96 -8.76 18.75
CA GLU A 45 -3.90 -7.61 19.67
C GLU A 45 -4.89 -7.73 20.85
N TYR A 46 -5.80 -8.71 20.83
CA TYR A 46 -6.68 -9.02 21.96
C TYR A 46 -6.00 -9.78 23.12
N THR A 47 -4.77 -10.29 22.96
CA THR A 47 -4.06 -11.04 24.03
C THR A 47 -2.93 -10.27 24.71
N GLY A 48 -2.76 -8.98 24.44
CA GLY A 48 -1.80 -8.13 25.18
C GLY A 48 -0.32 -8.41 24.92
N ASP A 49 0.03 -9.30 23.99
CA ASP A 49 1.42 -9.55 23.58
C ASP A 49 1.83 -8.54 22.50
N VAL A 50 2.18 -7.36 22.96
CA VAL A 50 2.71 -6.26 22.15
C VAL A 50 4.11 -6.66 21.66
N HIS A 51 4.21 -6.93 20.35
CA HIS A 51 5.44 -6.82 19.56
C HIS A 51 6.61 -7.77 19.92
N SER A 52 6.44 -9.09 19.76
CA SER A 52 7.58 -10.01 19.74
C SER A 52 8.50 -9.86 18.49
N GLY A 53 8.19 -8.93 17.56
CA GLY A 53 8.91 -8.76 16.29
C GLY A 53 8.86 -9.99 15.38
N ARG A 54 8.14 -11.04 15.80
CA ARG A 54 8.05 -12.31 15.11
C ARG A 54 6.85 -12.28 14.17
N GLU A 55 7.17 -12.20 12.89
CA GLU A 55 6.20 -12.33 11.81
C GLU A 55 5.43 -13.66 11.96
N LYS A 56 4.09 -13.59 12.08
CA LYS A 56 3.26 -14.79 12.18
C LYS A 56 3.34 -15.60 10.89
N SER A 57 3.35 -16.93 10.99
CA SER A 57 3.45 -17.82 9.81
C SER A 57 2.33 -17.60 8.80
N THR A 58 1.12 -17.30 9.27
CA THR A 58 -0.04 -16.96 8.44
C THR A 58 0.15 -15.62 7.72
N ALA A 59 0.64 -14.60 8.43
CA ALA A 59 0.95 -13.30 7.86
C ALA A 59 2.04 -13.42 6.77
N LEU A 60 3.13 -14.13 7.08
CA LEU A 60 4.23 -14.39 6.14
C LEU A 60 3.75 -15.16 4.89
N LYS A 61 2.86 -16.16 5.05
CA LYS A 61 2.30 -16.91 3.92
C LYS A 61 1.59 -15.97 2.94
N HIS A 62 0.73 -15.12 3.46
CA HIS A 62 -0.04 -14.18 2.64
C HIS A 62 0.84 -13.07 2.06
N TYR A 63 1.81 -12.56 2.81
CA TYR A 63 2.82 -11.62 2.32
C TYR A 63 3.58 -12.19 1.11
N ASN A 64 4.06 -13.44 1.20
CA ASN A 64 4.77 -14.09 0.11
C ASN A 64 3.89 -14.34 -1.12
N LEU A 65 2.59 -14.63 -0.93
CA LEU A 65 1.65 -14.73 -2.04
C LEU A 65 1.45 -13.38 -2.74
N SER A 66 1.29 -12.30 -1.97
CA SER A 66 1.20 -10.94 -2.51
C SER A 66 2.44 -10.59 -3.35
N LEU A 67 3.64 -10.86 -2.81
CA LEU A 67 4.91 -10.64 -3.52
C LEU A 67 4.98 -11.41 -4.83
N ARG A 68 4.58 -12.69 -4.81
CA ARG A 68 4.62 -13.55 -5.99
C ARG A 68 3.71 -13.01 -7.10
N PHE A 69 2.46 -12.70 -6.77
CA PHE A 69 1.50 -12.19 -7.75
C PHE A 69 1.91 -10.80 -8.28
N THR A 70 2.40 -9.92 -7.40
CA THR A 70 2.92 -8.60 -7.80
C THR A 70 4.10 -8.75 -8.77
N SER A 71 5.06 -9.62 -8.45
CA SER A 71 6.23 -9.89 -9.29
C SER A 71 5.81 -10.43 -10.67
N GLN A 72 4.85 -11.35 -10.69
CA GLN A 72 4.31 -11.89 -11.95
C GLN A 72 3.67 -10.79 -12.81
N LYS A 73 2.89 -9.88 -12.21
CA LYS A 73 2.29 -8.75 -12.94
C LYS A 73 3.36 -7.82 -13.51
N ILE A 74 4.38 -7.49 -12.73
CA ILE A 74 5.49 -6.65 -13.20
C ILE A 74 6.20 -7.30 -14.39
N GLN A 75 6.47 -8.61 -14.33
CA GLN A 75 7.19 -9.34 -15.38
C GLN A 75 6.37 -9.54 -16.66
N THR A 76 5.04 -9.63 -16.54
CA THR A 76 4.14 -9.89 -17.68
C THR A 76 3.58 -8.61 -18.30
N SER A 77 3.68 -7.47 -17.59
CA SER A 77 3.24 -6.19 -18.07
C SER A 77 4.29 -5.56 -19.01
N ASN A 78 3.92 -5.43 -20.29
CA ASN A 78 4.66 -4.61 -21.26
C ASN A 78 4.20 -3.14 -21.26
N SER A 79 3.31 -2.78 -20.33
CA SER A 79 2.67 -1.46 -20.27
C SER A 79 3.22 -0.64 -19.12
N VAL A 80 2.84 0.65 -19.10
CA VAL A 80 3.05 1.52 -17.93
C VAL A 80 2.54 0.81 -16.66
N PRO A 81 3.31 0.83 -15.54
CA PRO A 81 2.89 0.21 -14.29
C PRO A 81 1.45 0.61 -13.89
N SER A 82 0.62 -0.30 -13.41
CA SER A 82 -0.76 0.01 -12.98
C SER A 82 -0.80 0.60 -11.56
N ASP A 83 -1.91 1.30 -11.22
CA ASP A 83 -2.08 1.89 -9.88
C ASP A 83 -2.07 0.80 -8.80
N GLU A 84 -2.67 -0.34 -9.14
CA GLU A 84 -2.73 -1.56 -8.33
C GLU A 84 -1.34 -2.09 -7.95
N ILE A 85 -0.39 -2.14 -8.90
CA ILE A 85 1.00 -2.55 -8.61
C ILE A 85 1.62 -1.57 -7.63
N MET A 86 1.44 -0.27 -7.83
CA MET A 86 2.03 0.74 -6.96
C MET A 86 1.43 0.72 -5.55
N ILE A 87 0.11 0.57 -5.43
CA ILE A 87 -0.59 0.43 -4.14
C ILE A 87 -0.07 -0.81 -3.42
N THR A 88 0.06 -1.94 -4.13
CA THR A 88 0.51 -3.20 -3.53
C THR A 88 1.97 -3.12 -3.06
N VAL A 89 2.88 -2.55 -3.86
CA VAL A 89 4.28 -2.35 -3.43
C VAL A 89 4.38 -1.39 -2.24
N THR A 90 3.56 -0.34 -2.22
CA THR A 90 3.48 0.59 -1.08
C THR A 90 3.01 -0.13 0.19
N GLY A 91 1.97 -0.96 0.09
CA GLY A 91 1.49 -1.72 1.24
C GLY A 91 2.48 -2.81 1.69
N LEU A 92 3.22 -3.45 0.78
CA LEU A 92 4.32 -4.36 1.14
C LEU A 92 5.43 -3.65 1.93
N ALA A 93 5.79 -2.44 1.53
CA ALA A 93 6.72 -1.60 2.29
C ALA A 93 6.17 -1.29 3.70
N ASN A 94 4.92 -0.85 3.79
CA ASN A 94 4.27 -0.54 5.07
C ASN A 94 4.20 -1.76 5.99
N TYR A 95 3.86 -2.92 5.44
CA TYR A 95 3.89 -4.19 6.17
C TYR A 95 5.28 -4.43 6.79
N ASP A 96 6.34 -4.33 5.99
CA ASP A 96 7.71 -4.56 6.48
C ASP A 96 8.15 -3.54 7.53
N MET A 97 7.76 -2.27 7.37
CA MET A 97 8.01 -1.24 8.38
C MET A 97 7.29 -1.54 9.69
N SER A 98 6.04 -2.04 9.63
CA SER A 98 5.23 -2.33 10.83
C SER A 98 5.83 -3.43 11.72
N ILE A 99 6.60 -4.34 11.14
CA ILE A 99 7.28 -5.43 11.85
C ILE A 99 8.80 -5.23 11.98
N GLY A 100 9.30 -4.02 11.71
CA GLY A 100 10.71 -3.65 11.90
C GLY A 100 11.69 -4.26 10.89
N ARG A 101 11.22 -4.70 9.72
CA ARG A 101 12.04 -5.34 8.66
C ARG A 101 12.59 -4.30 7.69
N VAL A 102 13.47 -3.44 8.19
CA VAL A 102 13.97 -2.23 7.49
C VAL A 102 14.61 -2.54 6.13
N GLU A 103 15.36 -3.63 6.00
CA GLU A 103 16.00 -3.98 4.72
C GLU A 103 14.97 -4.36 3.64
N ARG A 104 13.91 -5.09 4.00
CA ARG A 104 12.82 -5.41 3.07
C ARG A 104 12.03 -4.16 2.69
N TYR A 105 11.76 -3.29 3.68
CA TYR A 105 11.16 -1.98 3.45
C TYR A 105 11.94 -1.14 2.43
N ARG A 106 13.27 -1.01 2.60
CA ARG A 106 14.14 -0.27 1.67
C ARG A 106 14.11 -0.85 0.26
N THR A 107 14.08 -2.18 0.16
CA THR A 107 13.97 -2.87 -1.14
C THR A 107 12.68 -2.49 -1.86
N HIS A 108 11.55 -2.46 -1.15
CA HIS A 108 10.26 -2.05 -1.74
C HIS A 108 10.25 -0.58 -2.15
N LEU A 109 10.88 0.32 -1.37
CA LEU A 109 11.00 1.73 -1.76
C LEU A 109 11.82 1.92 -3.03
N ALA A 110 12.95 1.22 -3.18
CA ALA A 110 13.74 1.27 -4.41
C ALA A 110 12.96 0.74 -5.62
N GLY A 111 12.18 -0.32 -5.43
CA GLY A 111 11.26 -0.83 -6.45
C GLY A 111 10.17 0.20 -6.80
N LEU A 112 9.57 0.85 -5.81
CA LEU A 112 8.55 1.87 -6.00
C LEU A 112 9.09 3.08 -6.76
N GLU A 113 10.29 3.54 -6.44
CA GLU A 113 10.96 4.62 -7.19
C GLU A 113 11.11 4.25 -8.68
N THR A 114 11.48 3.01 -8.97
CA THR A 114 11.60 2.50 -10.33
C THR A 114 10.24 2.50 -11.05
N LEU A 115 9.17 2.07 -10.38
CA LEU A 115 7.81 2.06 -10.93
C LEU A 115 7.29 3.47 -11.21
N VAL A 116 7.51 4.41 -10.29
CA VAL A 116 7.14 5.83 -10.45
C VAL A 116 7.90 6.46 -11.61
N ARG A 117 9.20 6.18 -11.74
CA ARG A 117 10.00 6.65 -12.87
C ARG A 117 9.49 6.06 -14.19
N GLY A 118 9.13 4.78 -14.21
CA GLY A 118 8.53 4.11 -15.37
C GLY A 118 7.18 4.71 -15.80
N ARG A 119 6.48 5.41 -14.89
CA ARG A 119 5.26 6.17 -15.19
C ARG A 119 5.50 7.58 -15.74
N GLY A 120 6.74 8.04 -15.78
CA GLY A 120 7.09 9.41 -16.13
C GLY A 120 7.08 10.37 -14.94
N GLY A 121 7.29 9.86 -13.73
CA GLY A 121 7.45 10.68 -12.52
C GLY A 121 6.20 10.73 -11.63
N VAL A 122 6.36 11.33 -10.45
CA VAL A 122 5.30 11.46 -9.42
C VAL A 122 4.08 12.21 -9.98
N GLU A 123 4.31 13.21 -10.83
CA GLU A 123 3.25 14.00 -11.48
C GLU A 123 2.23 13.15 -12.26
N ARG A 124 2.65 11.97 -12.72
CA ARG A 124 1.84 11.04 -13.54
C ARG A 124 1.26 9.89 -12.73
N VAL A 125 1.57 9.82 -11.45
CA VAL A 125 0.89 8.94 -10.50
C VAL A 125 -0.46 9.57 -10.20
N GLY A 126 -1.54 8.99 -10.72
CA GLY A 126 -2.80 9.68 -10.90
C GLY A 126 -3.40 10.34 -9.65
N CYS A 127 -3.74 11.63 -9.78
CA CYS A 127 -4.90 12.27 -9.13
C CYS A 127 -6.18 11.68 -9.76
N TYR A 128 -6.65 10.52 -9.28
CA TYR A 128 -7.97 9.99 -9.65
C TYR A 128 -8.97 10.11 -8.49
N TRP A 129 -9.08 11.31 -7.93
CA TRP A 129 -10.32 11.76 -7.31
C TRP A 129 -11.00 12.72 -8.28
N LYS A 130 -11.78 12.21 -9.24
CA LYS A 130 -12.86 13.04 -9.79
C LYS A 130 -13.97 13.03 -8.74
N PRO A 131 -14.29 14.17 -8.10
CA PRO A 131 -15.48 14.23 -7.26
C PRO A 131 -16.67 13.90 -8.17
N ILE A 132 -17.55 13.03 -7.70
CA ILE A 132 -18.93 13.02 -8.18
C ILE A 132 -19.46 14.43 -7.86
N SER A 133 -19.49 15.29 -8.87
CA SER A 133 -20.06 16.65 -8.90
C SER A 133 -20.36 17.27 -7.53
N GLY A 134 -19.38 17.98 -6.95
CA GLY A 134 -19.53 18.80 -5.75
C GLY A 134 -18.32 19.73 -5.57
N PRO A 135 -18.46 20.90 -4.89
CA PRO A 135 -17.45 21.95 -4.87
C PRO A 135 -16.32 21.58 -3.90
N SER A 136 -15.35 20.81 -4.37
CA SER A 136 -14.14 20.46 -3.61
C SER A 136 -12.95 20.20 -4.55
N ALA A 137 -12.78 21.06 -5.55
CA ALA A 137 -11.73 20.94 -6.56
C ALA A 137 -10.33 21.39 -6.08
N GLU A 138 -10.15 21.80 -4.82
CA GLU A 138 -8.93 22.48 -4.36
C GLU A 138 -7.82 21.56 -3.82
N ILE A 139 -8.00 20.23 -3.80
CA ILE A 139 -7.02 19.35 -3.14
C ILE A 139 -5.87 18.92 -4.09
N CYS A 140 -6.04 18.92 -5.42
CA CYS A 140 -4.95 18.58 -6.35
C CYS A 140 -4.04 19.78 -6.70
N SER A 141 -4.32 21.00 -6.22
CA SER A 141 -3.47 22.18 -6.50
C SER A 141 -2.41 22.47 -5.43
N SER A 142 -2.37 21.72 -4.32
CA SER A 142 -1.45 22.01 -3.20
C SER A 142 -0.12 21.25 -3.23
N PHE A 143 0.15 20.45 -4.27
CA PHE A 143 1.47 19.88 -4.53
C PHE A 143 2.11 20.61 -5.71
N THR A 144 2.42 21.90 -5.49
CA THR A 144 3.47 22.55 -6.28
C THR A 144 4.82 22.02 -5.80
N PRO A 145 5.74 21.59 -6.70
CA PRO A 145 7.11 21.31 -6.30
C PRO A 145 7.68 22.57 -5.64
N MET A 146 8.31 22.42 -4.46
CA MET A 146 9.22 23.47 -4.02
C MET A 146 10.39 23.47 -5.00
N ASP A 147 10.39 24.45 -5.89
CA ASP A 147 11.52 24.73 -6.77
C ASP A 147 12.79 24.90 -5.93
N SER A 148 13.83 24.23 -6.37
CA SER A 148 15.20 24.37 -5.92
C SER A 148 15.64 25.84 -5.95
N ALA A 149 16.05 26.36 -4.79
CA ALA A 149 16.90 27.54 -4.66
C ALA A 149 17.95 27.29 -3.58
#